data_AF-A0A1X2GSG4-F1
#
_entry.id   AF-A0A1X2GSG4-F1
#
_cell.length_a   1.000
_cell.length_b   1.000
_cell.length_c   1.000
_cell.angle_alpha   90.00
_cell.angle_beta   90.00
_cell.angle_gamma   90.00
#
_symmetry.space_group_name_H-M   'P 1'
#
loop_
_entity.id
_entity.type
_entity.pdbx_description
1 polymer ?
#
loop_
_entity_poly.entity_id
_entity_poly.type
_entity_poly.pdbx_seq_one_letter_code
_entity_poly.pdbx_strand_id
1 'polypeptide(L)'
;MTTLIKEFVKKTIVDNKVTIFSKSYCPYCLGAKDLFDDLRVEYKALELNERDDGPEIQQALLDMTKQRTVPNIFVNQVHVGGSDDLKKALDSGKLATLLKDAGIKSHLMVIPPIYRELNLDDLSPGQLFIIGKLVSG
;
A
#
# COMPACT_ATOMS: atom_id res chain seq x y z
N MET A 1 4.96 7.63 27.07
CA MET A 1 5.25 7.19 25.69
C MET A 1 6.51 7.90 25.23
N THR A 2 7.57 7.16 24.91
CA THR A 2 8.89 7.73 24.66
C THR A 2 8.95 8.43 23.30
N THR A 3 9.44 9.67 23.29
CA THR A 3 9.63 10.50 22.08
C THR A 3 10.37 9.74 20.96
N LEU A 4 11.29 8.86 21.35
CA LEU A 4 12.09 8.01 20.46
C LEU A 4 11.25 7.11 19.54
N ILE A 5 10.16 6.50 20.03
CA ILE A 5 9.32 5.61 19.21
C ILE A 5 8.58 6.42 18.13
N LYS A 6 8.08 7.61 18.48
CA LYS A 6 7.42 8.50 17.51
C LYS A 6 8.40 8.98 16.46
N GLU A 7 9.64 9.29 16.84
CA GLU A 7 10.72 9.64 15.91
C GLU A 7 11.07 8.47 14.98
N PHE A 8 11.20 7.26 15.52
CA PHE A 8 11.43 6.05 14.73
C PHE A 8 10.32 5.80 13.70
N VAL A 9 9.04 5.90 14.10
CA VAL A 9 7.89 5.74 13.20
C VAL A 9 7.93 6.80 12.10
N LYS A 10 8.13 8.07 12.46
CA LYS A 10 8.26 9.17 11.48
C LYS A 10 9.42 8.94 10.52
N LYS A 11 10.59 8.56 11.03
CA LYS A 11 11.77 8.30 10.21
C LYS A 11 11.51 7.15 9.23
N THR A 12 10.89 6.07 9.70
CA THR A 12 10.51 4.94 8.84
C THR A 12 9.60 5.38 7.70
N ILE A 13 8.62 6.25 7.97
CA ILE A 13 7.70 6.79 6.95
C ILE A 13 8.43 7.73 5.97
N VAL A 14 9.39 8.53 6.44
CA VAL A 14 10.14 9.49 5.60
C VAL A 14 11.16 8.79 4.71
N ASP A 15 11.86 7.78 5.24
CA ASP A 15 12.93 7.07 4.52
C ASP A 15 12.39 6.13 3.42
N ASN A 16 11.10 5.76 3.45
CA ASN A 16 10.52 4.76 2.57
C ASN A 16 9.32 5.33 1.82
N LYS A 17 9.31 5.21 0.49
CA LYS A 17 8.20 5.72 -0.34
C LYS A 17 6.87 5.02 -0.06
N VAL A 18 6.91 3.74 0.30
CA VAL A 18 5.76 2.97 0.78
C VAL A 18 6.14 2.29 2.09
N THR A 19 5.33 2.48 3.13
CA THR A 19 5.50 1.82 4.43
C THR A 19 4.22 1.11 4.82
N ILE A 20 4.33 -0.13 5.29
CA ILE A 20 3.22 -0.95 5.78
C ILE A 20 3.54 -1.37 7.22
N PHE A 21 2.92 -0.73 8.21
CA PHE A 21 2.95 -1.25 9.57
C PHE A 21 1.97 -2.43 9.65
N SER A 22 2.51 -3.59 10.04
CA SER A 22 1.95 -4.89 9.69
C SER A 22 1.98 -5.87 10.86
N LYS A 23 1.36 -7.03 10.67
CA LYS A 23 1.60 -8.23 11.48
C LYS A 23 1.66 -9.43 10.55
N SER A 24 2.62 -10.33 10.78
CA SER A 24 2.95 -11.40 9.82
C SER A 24 1.80 -12.41 9.64
N TYR A 25 0.96 -12.58 10.66
CA TYR A 25 -0.20 -13.47 10.61
C TYR A 25 -1.49 -12.79 10.11
N CYS A 26 -1.49 -11.49 9.82
CA CYS A 26 -2.71 -10.74 9.51
C CYS A 26 -3.09 -10.86 8.02
N PRO A 27 -4.25 -11.43 7.67
CA PRO A 27 -4.65 -11.62 6.27
C PRO A 27 -4.83 -10.29 5.51
N TYR A 28 -5.32 -9.23 6.19
CA TYR A 28 -5.43 -7.90 5.59
C TYR A 28 -4.08 -7.26 5.30
N CYS A 29 -3.06 -7.61 6.08
CA CYS A 29 -1.70 -7.18 5.82
C CYS A 29 -1.09 -7.90 4.63
N LEU A 30 -1.32 -9.21 4.51
CA LEU A 30 -0.89 -10.00 3.36
C LEU A 30 -1.52 -9.44 2.08
N GLY A 31 -2.84 -9.25 2.04
CA GLY A 31 -3.50 -8.69 0.86
C GLY A 31 -3.03 -7.27 0.49
N ALA A 32 -2.61 -6.45 1.47
CA ALA A 32 -2.00 -5.15 1.17
C ALA A 32 -0.61 -5.29 0.53
N LYS A 33 0.21 -6.24 1.02
CA LYS A 33 1.53 -6.57 0.47
C LYS A 33 1.41 -7.13 -0.94
N ASP A 34 0.54 -8.13 -1.13
CA ASP A 34 0.24 -8.74 -2.43
C ASP A 34 -0.16 -7.69 -3.46
N LEU A 35 -0.99 -6.70 -3.09
CA LEU A 35 -1.33 -5.60 -3.99
C LEU A 35 -0.09 -4.81 -4.43
N PHE A 36 0.80 -4.44 -3.51
CA PHE A 36 2.01 -3.70 -3.90
C PHE A 36 2.98 -4.56 -4.71
N ASP A 37 3.05 -5.86 -4.42
CA ASP A 37 3.85 -6.84 -5.19
C ASP A 37 3.32 -6.98 -6.62
N ASP A 38 2.00 -7.13 -6.81
CA ASP A 38 1.34 -7.16 -8.13
C ASP A 38 1.58 -5.87 -8.93
N LEU A 39 1.65 -4.74 -8.24
CA LEU A 39 1.94 -3.44 -8.84
C LEU A 39 3.44 -3.21 -9.11
N ARG A 40 4.30 -4.15 -8.72
CA ARG A 40 5.76 -4.07 -8.74
C ARG A 40 6.29 -2.83 -8.02
N VAL A 41 5.70 -2.53 -6.86
CA VAL A 41 6.06 -1.41 -6.00
C VAL A 41 6.77 -1.94 -4.76
N GLU A 42 8.04 -1.56 -4.59
CA GLU A 42 8.76 -1.88 -3.37
C GLU A 42 8.15 -1.15 -2.15
N TYR A 43 8.08 -1.87 -1.02
CA TYR A 43 7.59 -1.34 0.25
C TYR A 43 8.46 -1.78 1.42
N LYS A 44 8.43 -0.97 2.49
CA LYS A 44 8.95 -1.36 3.80
C LYS A 44 7.81 -1.88 4.67
N ALA A 45 7.77 -3.19 4.91
CA ALA A 45 6.90 -3.77 5.91
C ALA A 45 7.59 -3.81 7.29
N LEU A 46 6.85 -3.49 8.35
CA LEU A 46 7.30 -3.63 9.73
C LEU A 46 6.32 -4.54 10.48
N GLU A 47 6.74 -5.78 10.76
CA GLU A 47 5.95 -6.78 11.48
C GLU A 47 5.96 -6.47 12.99
N LEU A 48 4.91 -5.80 13.47
CA LEU A 48 4.85 -5.34 14.87
C LEU A 48 4.77 -6.49 15.87
N ASN A 49 4.30 -7.68 15.47
CA ASN A 49 4.27 -8.86 16.33
C ASN A 49 5.62 -9.54 16.50
N GLU A 50 6.63 -9.17 15.71
CA GLU A 50 7.98 -9.74 15.73
C GLU A 50 9.00 -8.79 16.38
N ARG A 51 8.49 -7.72 17.01
CA ARG A 51 9.30 -6.69 17.67
C ARG A 51 8.86 -6.52 19.12
N ASP A 52 9.85 -6.39 20.00
CA ASP A 52 9.61 -6.11 21.41
C ASP A 52 8.89 -4.77 21.63
N ASP A 53 9.20 -3.76 20.80
CA ASP A 53 8.61 -2.41 20.84
C ASP A 53 7.34 -2.25 19.96
N GLY A 54 6.79 -3.37 19.47
CA GLY A 54 5.59 -3.39 18.62
C GLY A 54 4.37 -2.71 19.24
N PRO A 55 4.01 -2.98 20.52
CA PRO A 55 2.90 -2.31 21.19
C PRO A 55 3.04 -0.79 21.26
N GLU A 56 4.25 -0.29 21.54
CA GLU A 56 4.58 1.13 21.63
C GLU A 56 4.48 1.79 20.25
N ILE A 57 4.96 1.13 19.20
CA ILE A 57 4.78 1.59 17.81
C ILE A 57 3.29 1.66 17.47
N GLN A 58 2.50 0.64 17.83
CA GLN A 58 1.06 0.63 17.57
C GLN A 58 0.34 1.77 18.29
N GLN A 59 0.78 2.14 19.50
CA GLN A 59 0.26 3.30 20.22
C GLN A 59 0.70 4.62 19.58
N ALA A 60 1.95 4.74 19.10
CA ALA A 60 2.41 5.91 18.38
C ALA A 60 1.63 6.12 17.07
N LEU A 61 1.31 5.05 16.34
CA LEU A 61 0.46 5.08 15.16
C LEU A 61 -0.94 5.58 15.50
N LEU A 62 -1.57 5.06 16.56
CA LEU A 62 -2.89 5.54 17.02
C LEU A 62 -2.87 7.05 17.32
N ASP A 63 -1.83 7.54 18.01
CA ASP A 63 -1.70 8.96 18.31
C ASP A 63 -1.62 9.82 17.04
N MET A 64 -0.82 9.38 16.06
CA MET A 64 -0.49 10.10 14.83
C MET A 64 -1.63 10.07 13.80
N THR A 65 -2.25 8.91 13.61
CA THR A 65 -3.21 8.68 12.51
C THR A 65 -4.64 8.49 12.97
N LYS A 66 -4.86 8.37 14.28
CA LYS A 66 -6.14 7.92 14.88
C LYS A 66 -6.53 6.49 14.51
N GLN A 67 -5.60 5.70 13.97
CA GLN A 67 -5.80 4.30 13.62
C GLN A 67 -4.81 3.40 14.38
N ARG A 68 -5.34 2.52 15.23
CA ARG A 68 -4.53 1.51 15.96
C ARG A 68 -4.36 0.19 15.18
N THR A 69 -5.25 -0.08 14.24
CA THR A 69 -5.32 -1.36 13.52
C THR A 69 -4.26 -1.46 12.44
N VAL A 70 -3.81 -2.70 12.18
CA VAL A 70 -2.98 -3.05 11.02
C VAL A 70 -3.87 -3.62 9.90
N PRO A 71 -3.49 -3.48 8.62
CA PRO A 71 -2.34 -2.70 8.15
C PRO A 71 -2.57 -1.20 8.38
N ASN A 72 -1.49 -0.46 8.65
CA ASN A 72 -1.50 1.01 8.67
C ASN A 72 -0.49 1.49 7.62
N ILE A 73 -1.01 2.01 6.52
CA ILE A 73 -0.28 2.15 5.25
C ILE A 73 0.01 3.62 4.96
N PHE A 74 1.23 3.89 4.53
CA PHE A 74 1.69 5.19 4.06
C PHE A 74 2.26 5.07 2.65
N VAL A 75 1.90 6.00 1.79
CA VAL A 75 2.47 6.16 0.44
C VAL A 75 2.85 7.62 0.26
N ASN A 76 4.08 7.89 -0.13
CA ASN A 76 4.62 9.25 -0.24
C ASN A 76 4.42 10.08 1.04
N GLN A 77 4.64 9.47 2.21
CA GLN A 77 4.41 10.07 3.54
C GLN A 77 2.94 10.41 3.84
N VAL A 78 2.00 10.15 2.92
CA VAL A 78 0.56 10.33 3.13
C VAL A 78 -0.02 9.07 3.77
N HIS A 79 -0.73 9.22 4.88
CA HIS A 79 -1.48 8.14 5.50
C HIS A 79 -2.64 7.72 4.59
N VAL A 80 -2.57 6.49 4.08
CA VAL A 80 -3.62 5.90 3.23
C VAL A 80 -4.74 5.32 4.09
N GLY A 81 -4.39 4.67 5.20
CA GLY A 81 -5.34 4.02 6.11
C GLY A 81 -5.12 2.51 6.20
N GLY A 82 -6.23 1.77 6.33
CA GLY A 82 -6.25 0.31 6.38
C GLY A 82 -6.38 -0.36 5.00
N SER A 83 -6.68 -1.66 5.01
CA SER A 83 -6.86 -2.44 3.76
C SER A 83 -8.05 -1.94 2.93
N ASP A 84 -9.17 -1.57 3.56
CA ASP A 84 -10.33 -1.03 2.85
C ASP A 84 -10.04 0.36 2.25
N ASP A 85 -9.27 1.20 2.95
CA ASP A 85 -8.88 2.51 2.44
C ASP A 85 -7.89 2.39 1.27
N LEU A 86 -7.00 1.39 1.33
CA LEU A 86 -6.10 1.05 0.22
C LEU A 86 -6.88 0.64 -1.03
N LYS A 87 -7.91 -0.21 -0.89
CA LYS A 87 -8.80 -0.60 -2.00
C LYS A 87 -9.54 0.62 -2.57
N LYS A 88 -10.14 1.46 -1.71
CA LYS A 88 -10.80 2.70 -2.17
C LYS A 88 -9.82 3.64 -2.88
N ALA A 89 -8.58 3.74 -2.40
CA ALA A 89 -7.54 4.56 -3.03
C ALA A 89 -7.12 4.01 -4.40
N LEU A 90 -7.08 2.68 -4.55
CA LEU A 90 -6.87 2.01 -5.82
C LEU A 90 -8.01 2.34 -6.81
N ASP A 91 -9.26 2.09 -6.40
CA ASP A 91 -10.45 2.25 -7.25
C ASP A 91 -10.61 3.70 -7.73
N SER A 92 -10.48 4.65 -6.81
CA SER A 92 -10.56 6.10 -7.11
C SER A 92 -9.37 6.64 -7.92
N GLY A 93 -8.31 5.85 -8.13
CA GLY A 93 -7.07 6.30 -8.77
C GLY A 93 -6.18 7.17 -7.88
N LYS A 94 -6.58 7.46 -6.64
CA LYS A 94 -5.76 8.19 -5.66
C LYS A 94 -4.40 7.51 -5.44
N LEU A 95 -4.36 6.18 -5.37
CA LEU A 95 -3.13 5.41 -5.18
C LEU A 95 -2.16 5.62 -6.35
N ALA A 96 -2.66 5.64 -7.60
CA ALA A 96 -1.83 5.91 -8.77
C ALA A 96 -1.21 7.32 -8.72
N THR A 97 -1.98 8.33 -8.29
CA THR A 97 -1.47 9.69 -8.08
C THR A 97 -0.38 9.73 -7.02
N LEU A 98 -0.60 9.12 -5.84
CA LEU A 98 0.39 9.09 -4.77
C LEU A 98 1.71 8.41 -5.19
N LEU A 99 1.61 7.29 -5.93
CA LEU A 99 2.78 6.59 -6.46
C LEU A 99 3.53 7.45 -7.50
N LYS A 100 2.80 8.16 -8.37
CA LYS A 100 3.37 9.10 -9.34
C LYS A 100 4.13 10.23 -8.66
N ASP A 101 3.52 10.83 -7.63
CA ASP A 101 4.12 11.93 -6.87
C ASP A 101 5.37 11.48 -6.09
N ALA A 102 5.43 10.21 -5.69
CA ALA A 102 6.64 9.59 -5.13
C ALA A 102 7.70 9.23 -6.21
N GLY A 103 7.43 9.46 -7.49
CA GLY A 103 8.29 9.04 -8.60
C GLY A 103 8.40 7.52 -8.74
N ILE A 104 7.37 6.78 -8.32
CA ILE A 104 7.30 5.31 -8.48
C ILE A 104 6.56 5.00 -9.78
N LYS A 105 7.22 4.28 -10.68
CA LYS A 105 6.54 3.63 -11.81
C LYS A 105 5.84 2.38 -11.27
N SER A 106 4.54 2.29 -11.49
CA SER A 106 3.74 1.13 -11.07
C SER A 106 2.88 0.63 -12.22
N HIS A 107 2.47 -0.64 -12.13
CA HIS A 107 1.61 -1.26 -13.13
C HIS A 107 0.24 -0.55 -13.27
N LEU A 108 -0.20 0.21 -12.25
CA LEU A 108 -1.42 1.03 -12.33
C LEU A 108 -1.40 2.07 -13.45
N MET A 109 -0.22 2.54 -13.84
CA MET A 109 -0.08 3.60 -14.84
C MET A 109 -0.11 3.08 -16.28
N VAL A 110 -0.04 1.75 -16.46
CA VAL A 110 -0.08 1.12 -17.78
C VAL A 110 -1.44 0.50 -18.10
N ILE A 111 -2.35 0.37 -17.12
CA ILE A 111 -3.74 -0.05 -17.36
C ILE A 111 -4.60 1.20 -17.64
N PRO A 112 -5.12 1.39 -18.86
CA PRO A 112 -5.96 2.55 -19.16
C PRO A 112 -7.24 2.56 -18.28
N PRO A 113 -7.73 3.74 -17.85
CA PRO A 113 -8.86 3.85 -16.93
C PRO A 113 -10.12 3.10 -17.37
N ILE A 114 -10.32 2.97 -18.69
CA ILE A 114 -11.47 2.26 -19.28
C ILE A 114 -11.53 0.77 -18.93
N TYR A 115 -10.41 0.15 -18.54
CA TYR A 115 -10.36 -1.27 -18.21
C TYR A 115 -10.67 -1.58 -16.73
N ARG A 116 -10.91 -0.55 -15.90
CA ARG A 116 -11.22 -0.74 -14.47
C ARG A 116 -12.68 -1.14 -14.20
N GLU A 117 -13.58 -0.91 -15.15
CA GLU A 117 -15.00 -1.27 -15.06
C GLU A 117 -15.37 -2.45 -15.99
N LEU A 118 -14.40 -2.98 -16.74
CA LEU A 118 -14.65 -4.09 -17.67
C LEU A 118 -14.54 -5.41 -16.92
N ASN A 119 -15.63 -6.20 -16.97
CA ASN A 119 -15.56 -7.61 -16.61
C ASN A 119 -14.60 -8.31 -17.59
N LEU A 120 -13.69 -9.13 -17.08
CA LEU A 120 -12.72 -9.88 -17.90
C LEU A 120 -13.42 -10.75 -18.95
N ASP A 121 -14.64 -11.20 -18.65
CA ASP A 121 -15.47 -12.00 -19.57
C ASP A 121 -16.04 -11.20 -20.76
N ASP A 122 -16.09 -9.86 -20.64
CA ASP A 122 -16.63 -8.97 -21.68
C ASP A 122 -15.53 -8.44 -22.63
N LEU A 123 -14.26 -8.81 -22.38
CA LEU A 123 -13.12 -8.34 -23.16
C LEU A 123 -12.88 -9.19 -24.40
N SER A 124 -12.62 -8.53 -25.53
CA SER A 124 -12.20 -9.23 -26.73
C SER A 124 -10.80 -9.86 -26.54
N PRO A 125 -10.48 -10.95 -27.27
CA PRO A 125 -9.15 -11.58 -27.20
C PRO A 125 -7.99 -10.62 -27.48
N GLY A 126 -8.19 -9.60 -28.32
CA GLY A 126 -7.19 -8.56 -28.59
C GLY A 126 -6.92 -7.64 -27.39
N GLN A 127 -7.96 -7.32 -26.61
CA GLN A 127 -7.82 -6.52 -25.38
C GLN A 127 -7.18 -7.33 -24.26
N LEU A 128 -7.56 -8.60 -24.10
CA LEU A 128 -6.90 -9.53 -23.17
C LEU A 128 -5.42 -9.72 -23.51
N PHE A 129 -5.05 -9.75 -24.80
CA PHE A 129 -3.66 -9.83 -25.23
C PHE A 129 -2.86 -8.55 -24.93
N ILE A 130 -3.47 -7.37 -25.08
CA ILE A 130 -2.84 -6.10 -24.71
C ILE A 130 -2.64 -6.02 -23.20
N ILE A 131 -3.66 -6.33 -22.40
CA ILE A 131 -3.54 -6.41 -20.94
C ILE A 131 -2.47 -7.42 -20.58
N GLY A 132 -2.52 -8.63 -21.15
CA GLY A 132 -1.53 -9.69 -20.97
C GLY A 132 -0.10 -9.22 -21.24
N LYS A 133 0.15 -8.48 -22.33
CA LYS A 133 1.46 -7.90 -22.63
C LYS A 133 1.87 -6.76 -21.68
N LEU A 134 0.91 -6.03 -21.13
CA LEU A 134 1.18 -5.01 -20.13
C LEU A 134 1.55 -5.66 -18.79
N VAL A 135 0.82 -6.69 -18.33
CA VAL A 135 1.10 -7.37 -17.03
C VAL A 135 2.33 -8.29 -17.06
N SER A 136 2.70 -8.82 -18.22
CA SER A 136 3.85 -9.75 -18.37
C SER A 136 5.19 -9.09 -18.75
N GLY A 137 5.24 -7.75 -18.83
CA GLY A 137 6.46 -6.96 -19.06
C GLY A 137 7.05 -6.45 -17.76
#